data_AF-A0A1W9G5G0-F1
#
_entry.id   AF-A0A1W9G5G0-F1
#
_cell.length_a   1.000
_cell.length_b   1.000
_cell.length_c   1.000
_cell.angle_alpha   90.00
_cell.angle_beta   90.00
_cell.angle_gamma   90.00
#
_symmetry.space_group_name_H-M   'P 1'
#
loop_
_entity.id
_entity.type
_entity.pdbx_description
1 polymer ?
#
loop_
_entity_poly.entity_id
_entity_poly.type
_entity_poly.pdbx_seq_one_letter_code
_entity_poly.pdbx_strand_id
1 'polypeptide(L)'
;MHEQVPTSIPPGGPKTKKPLDIVVKFALAVFAGSFALIWGGMYLSRPDRSIPPYTVGAQSGHVVTTDVPRGTTDEEIESLVRRFRKVGHQTHDFARMKIYPTTPGDPSGPYSQILIYVFDDHGWTDPEVLEKYVAGDEAVVKGYERSMRGYYRLRDQDEEGGLGPILKTGQVSSDTRILFKGRVTDPLPVEAESGRGKPISPF
;
A
#
# COMPACT_ATOMS: atom_id res chain seq x y z
N MET A 1 5.73 -39.73 93.01
CA MET A 1 6.60 -39.61 91.82
C MET A 1 6.00 -38.54 90.93
N HIS A 2 6.56 -37.33 90.99
CA HIS A 2 6.29 -36.26 90.04
C HIS A 2 7.35 -36.34 88.94
N GLU A 3 6.95 -36.26 87.67
CA GLU A 3 7.59 -35.37 86.69
C GLU A 3 6.80 -35.32 85.37
N GLN A 4 6.93 -34.17 84.71
CA GLN A 4 6.12 -33.59 83.65
C GLN A 4 6.98 -33.47 82.38
N VAL A 5 6.41 -33.84 81.21
CA VAL A 5 6.72 -33.43 79.80
C VAL A 5 8.17 -33.59 79.26
N PRO A 6 8.38 -33.90 77.95
CA PRO A 6 8.27 -32.89 76.87
C PRO A 6 7.69 -33.54 75.56
N THR A 7 7.37 -32.91 74.44
CA THR A 7 7.89 -31.72 73.76
C THR A 7 6.87 -31.27 72.70
N SER A 8 6.53 -29.99 72.67
CA SER A 8 5.83 -29.33 71.57
C SER A 8 6.78 -29.07 70.40
N ILE A 9 6.41 -29.48 69.18
CA ILE A 9 7.09 -29.11 67.93
C ILE A 9 6.68 -27.66 67.56
N PRO A 10 7.59 -26.74 67.20
CA PRO A 10 7.21 -25.40 66.78
C PRO A 10 6.70 -25.42 65.32
N PRO A 11 5.68 -24.63 64.96
CA PRO A 11 5.24 -24.53 63.58
C PRO A 11 6.22 -23.67 62.77
N GLY A 12 6.65 -24.19 61.62
CA GLY A 12 7.51 -23.48 60.68
C GLY A 12 6.84 -22.19 60.17
N GLY A 13 7.51 -21.05 60.37
CA GLY A 13 7.05 -19.74 59.91
C GLY A 13 7.09 -19.59 58.37
N PRO A 14 6.32 -18.63 57.83
CA PRO A 14 6.22 -18.42 56.39
C PRO A 14 7.51 -17.83 55.81
N LYS A 15 8.06 -18.49 54.78
CA LYS A 15 9.24 -18.02 54.04
C LYS A 15 8.89 -16.78 53.21
N THR A 16 9.26 -15.60 53.68
CA THR A 16 9.22 -14.36 52.89
C THR A 16 10.22 -14.45 51.74
N LYS A 17 9.72 -14.39 50.49
CA LYS A 17 10.56 -14.40 49.29
C LYS A 17 11.42 -13.12 49.26
N LYS A 18 12.74 -13.28 49.04
CA LYS A 18 13.69 -12.17 48.94
C LYS A 18 13.22 -11.18 47.86
N PRO A 19 13.09 -9.88 48.15
CA PRO A 19 12.69 -8.91 47.15
C PRO A 19 13.77 -8.84 46.06
N LEU A 20 13.33 -8.86 44.80
CA LEU A 20 14.22 -8.75 43.65
C LEU A 20 14.97 -7.42 43.69
N ASP A 21 16.29 -7.46 43.47
CA ASP A 21 17.18 -6.30 43.50
C ASP A 21 16.68 -5.19 42.56
N ILE A 22 16.82 -3.94 42.99
CA ILE A 22 16.38 -2.78 42.22
C ILE A 22 17.10 -2.68 40.88
N VAL A 23 18.38 -3.10 40.83
CA VAL A 23 19.16 -3.17 39.58
C VAL A 23 18.56 -4.19 38.61
N VAL A 24 18.09 -5.33 39.13
CA VAL A 24 17.44 -6.37 38.33
C VAL A 24 16.10 -5.88 37.80
N LYS A 25 15.33 -5.11 38.58
CA LYS A 25 14.08 -4.49 38.13
C LYS A 25 14.32 -3.48 37.02
N PHE A 26 15.34 -2.63 37.15
CA PHE A 26 15.72 -1.68 36.10
C PHE A 26 16.18 -2.40 34.84
N ALA A 27 17.01 -3.45 34.95
CA ALA A 27 17.43 -4.24 33.81
C ALA A 27 16.26 -4.89 33.07
N LEU A 28 15.29 -5.46 33.79
CA LEU A 28 14.07 -6.03 33.21
C LEU A 28 13.18 -4.99 32.54
N ALA A 29 13.04 -3.80 33.15
CA ALA A 29 12.26 -2.70 32.58
C ALA A 29 12.89 -2.15 31.29
N VAL A 30 14.22 -1.95 31.29
CA VAL A 30 14.97 -1.53 30.10
C VAL A 30 14.90 -2.58 28.99
N PHE A 31 14.99 -3.87 29.35
CA PHE A 31 14.87 -4.97 28.40
C PHE A 31 13.47 -5.01 27.77
N ALA A 32 12.41 -4.97 28.57
CA ALA A 32 11.03 -4.93 28.07
C ALA A 32 10.74 -3.67 27.24
N GLY A 33 11.22 -2.51 27.68
CA GLY A 33 11.10 -1.25 26.94
C GLY A 33 11.81 -1.28 25.59
N SER A 34 13.01 -1.86 25.53
CA SER A 34 13.76 -2.04 24.28
C SER A 34 13.00 -2.93 23.29
N PHE A 35 12.45 -4.06 23.76
CA PHE A 35 11.61 -4.93 22.93
C PHE A 35 10.35 -4.22 22.45
N ALA A 36 9.68 -3.46 23.30
CA ALA A 36 8.50 -2.68 22.93
C ALA A 36 8.81 -1.59 21.90
N LEU A 37 9.96 -0.91 22.02
CA LEU A 37 10.40 0.11 21.06
C LEU A 37 10.81 -0.49 19.72
N ILE A 38 11.53 -1.61 19.71
CA ILE A 38 11.90 -2.31 18.47
C ILE A 38 10.64 -2.87 17.80
N TRP A 39 9.77 -3.53 18.56
CA TRP A 39 8.50 -4.06 18.07
C TRP A 39 7.59 -2.94 17.54
N GLY A 40 7.46 -1.84 18.28
CA GLY A 40 6.68 -0.67 17.88
C GLY A 40 7.26 0.00 16.63
N GLY A 41 8.58 0.17 16.56
CA GLY A 41 9.29 0.70 15.40
C GLY A 41 9.10 -0.16 14.15
N MET A 42 9.20 -1.48 14.29
CA MET A 42 8.93 -2.43 13.19
C MET A 42 7.46 -2.45 12.76
N TYR A 43 6.51 -2.26 13.69
CA TYR A 43 5.08 -2.20 13.36
C TYR A 43 4.73 -0.92 12.57
N LEU A 44 5.29 0.23 12.96
CA LEU A 44 5.08 1.50 12.29
C LEU A 44 5.82 1.62 10.95
N SER A 45 6.92 0.87 10.78
CA SER A 45 7.75 0.92 9.57
C SER A 45 7.44 -0.18 8.57
N ARG A 46 6.34 -0.93 8.73
CA ARG A 46 5.97 -1.96 7.75
C ARG A 46 5.83 -1.30 6.38
N PRO A 47 6.70 -1.65 5.41
CA PRO A 47 6.49 -1.23 4.04
C PRO A 47 5.11 -1.72 3.65
N ASP A 48 4.35 -0.87 2.98
CA ASP A 48 3.03 -1.21 2.46
C ASP A 48 3.19 -2.31 1.40
N ARG A 49 3.31 -3.57 1.86
CA ARG A 49 3.51 -4.77 1.04
C ARG A 49 2.31 -5.10 0.16
N SER A 50 1.25 -4.30 0.24
CA SER A 50 0.07 -4.43 -0.61
C SER A 50 0.31 -3.93 -2.03
N ILE A 51 1.33 -3.08 -2.25
CA ILE A 51 1.56 -2.45 -3.56
C ILE A 51 2.68 -3.21 -4.28
N PRO A 52 2.46 -3.71 -5.50
CA PRO A 52 3.54 -4.32 -6.29
C PRO A 52 4.62 -3.28 -6.58
N PRO A 53 5.89 -3.70 -6.74
CA PRO A 53 6.90 -2.79 -7.26
C PRO A 53 6.47 -2.27 -8.63
N TYR A 54 6.66 -0.98 -8.88
CA TYR A 54 6.34 -0.34 -10.15
C TYR A 54 7.40 0.72 -10.49
N THR A 55 7.49 1.05 -11.78
CA THR A 55 8.33 2.12 -12.31
C THR A 55 7.47 3.02 -13.19
N VAL A 56 7.71 4.33 -13.16
CA VAL A 56 7.14 5.26 -14.15
C VAL A 56 8.03 5.20 -15.38
N GLY A 57 7.48 4.77 -16.52
CA GLY A 57 8.24 4.59 -17.77
C GLY A 57 8.34 5.88 -18.56
N ALA A 58 7.19 6.36 -19.06
CA ALA A 58 7.09 7.57 -19.87
C ALA A 58 5.91 8.44 -19.44
N GLN A 59 5.99 9.72 -19.78
CA GLN A 59 4.93 10.68 -19.53
C GLN A 59 4.83 11.65 -20.71
N SER A 60 3.61 11.89 -21.19
CA SER A 60 3.31 12.82 -22.27
C SER A 60 2.04 13.61 -21.92
N GLY A 61 2.22 14.89 -21.58
CA GLY A 61 1.14 15.74 -21.07
C GLY A 61 0.51 15.15 -19.82
N HIS A 62 -0.78 14.82 -19.90
CA HIS A 62 -1.55 14.22 -18.81
C HIS A 62 -1.49 12.68 -18.78
N VAL A 63 -0.87 12.04 -19.77
CA VAL A 63 -0.77 10.58 -19.86
C VAL A 63 0.55 10.11 -19.27
N VAL A 64 0.48 9.12 -18.38
CA VAL A 64 1.61 8.52 -17.66
C VAL A 64 1.57 7.02 -17.87
N THR A 65 2.71 6.41 -18.15
CA THR A 65 2.83 4.96 -18.28
C THR A 65 3.62 4.41 -17.10
N THR A 66 3.15 3.30 -16.56
CA THR A 66 3.79 2.60 -15.46
C THR A 66 4.03 1.15 -15.84
N ASP A 67 5.20 0.67 -15.45
CA ASP A 67 5.67 -0.69 -15.65
C ASP A 67 5.63 -1.43 -14.32
N VAL A 68 5.03 -2.61 -14.30
CA VAL A 68 5.08 -3.58 -13.21
C VAL A 68 5.82 -4.84 -13.68
N PRO A 69 6.43 -5.64 -12.80
CA PRO A 69 7.07 -6.86 -13.21
C PRO A 69 6.15 -7.81 -13.97
N ARG A 70 6.74 -8.54 -14.92
CA ARG A 70 6.05 -9.63 -15.61
C ARG A 70 5.54 -10.65 -14.59
N GLY A 71 4.25 -10.98 -14.69
CA GLY A 71 3.58 -11.92 -13.80
C GLY A 71 2.92 -11.30 -12.56
N THR A 72 2.92 -9.96 -12.43
CA THR A 72 2.07 -9.26 -11.45
C THR A 72 0.60 -9.64 -11.65
N THR A 73 -0.08 -9.99 -10.55
CA THR A 73 -1.47 -10.46 -10.60
C THR A 73 -2.46 -9.31 -10.69
N ASP A 74 -3.69 -9.61 -11.09
CA ASP A 74 -4.75 -8.60 -11.18
C ASP A 74 -5.07 -7.97 -9.80
N GLU A 75 -4.94 -8.72 -8.71
CA GLU A 75 -5.11 -8.20 -7.33
C GLU A 75 -3.99 -7.22 -6.94
N GLU A 76 -2.77 -7.47 -7.39
CA GLU A 76 -1.65 -6.56 -7.17
C GLU A 76 -1.82 -5.27 -7.98
N ILE A 77 -2.26 -5.38 -9.24
CA ILE A 77 -2.59 -4.22 -10.08
C ILE A 77 -3.75 -3.44 -9.47
N GLU A 78 -4.78 -4.11 -8.97
CA GLU A 78 -5.89 -3.46 -8.26
C GLU A 78 -5.38 -2.66 -7.05
N SER A 79 -4.44 -3.23 -6.29
CA SER A 79 -3.84 -2.56 -5.14
C SER A 79 -3.03 -1.32 -5.56
N LEU A 80 -2.32 -1.38 -6.70
CA LEU A 80 -1.65 -0.21 -7.28
C LEU A 80 -2.66 0.86 -7.73
N VAL A 81 -3.74 0.48 -8.40
CA VAL A 81 -4.81 1.42 -8.83
C VAL A 81 -5.50 2.06 -7.63
N ARG A 82 -5.77 1.29 -6.57
CA ARG A 82 -6.27 1.81 -5.28
C ARG A 82 -5.27 2.75 -4.62
N ARG A 83 -3.97 2.52 -4.78
CA ARG A 83 -2.95 3.45 -4.28
C ARG A 83 -3.01 4.79 -4.99
N PHE A 84 -3.15 4.82 -6.32
CA PHE A 84 -3.34 6.07 -7.06
C PHE A 84 -4.59 6.82 -6.57
N ARG A 85 -5.69 6.09 -6.38
CA ARG A 85 -6.92 6.64 -5.80
C ARG A 85 -6.68 7.29 -4.43
N LYS A 86 -5.99 6.59 -3.54
CA LYS A 86 -5.66 7.09 -2.20
C LYS A 86 -4.85 8.38 -2.26
N VAL A 87 -3.89 8.49 -3.17
CA VAL A 87 -3.11 9.72 -3.38
C VAL A 87 -4.01 10.84 -3.88
N GLY A 88 -4.88 10.58 -4.86
CA GLY A 88 -5.86 11.53 -5.37
C GLY A 88 -6.73 12.13 -4.25
N HIS A 89 -7.23 11.30 -3.34
CA HIS A 89 -8.09 11.69 -2.21
C HIS A 89 -7.35 12.42 -1.08
N GLN A 90 -6.12 12.01 -0.77
CA GLN A 90 -5.44 12.48 0.44
C GLN A 90 -4.60 13.71 0.22
N THR A 91 -3.70 13.67 -0.77
CA THR A 91 -2.71 14.73 -0.98
C THR A 91 -2.90 15.44 -2.31
N HIS A 92 -3.55 14.78 -3.28
CA HIS A 92 -3.63 15.24 -4.66
C HIS A 92 -2.25 15.54 -5.28
N ASP A 93 -1.20 14.95 -4.72
CA ASP A 93 0.20 15.17 -5.06
C ASP A 93 0.84 13.84 -5.45
N PHE A 94 0.95 13.62 -6.76
CA PHE A 94 1.53 12.41 -7.34
C PHE A 94 3.06 12.48 -7.46
N ALA A 95 3.72 13.58 -7.06
CA ALA A 95 5.19 13.70 -7.12
C ALA A 95 5.88 12.64 -6.26
N ARG A 96 5.26 12.27 -5.13
CA ARG A 96 5.75 11.18 -4.25
C ARG A 96 5.75 9.81 -4.92
N MET A 97 4.99 9.65 -6.01
CA MET A 97 4.96 8.46 -6.86
C MET A 97 5.88 8.59 -8.08
N LYS A 98 6.78 9.59 -8.08
CA LYS A 98 7.71 9.92 -9.18
C LYS A 98 7.01 10.34 -10.49
N ILE A 99 5.77 10.81 -10.40
CA ILE A 99 5.04 11.33 -11.56
C ILE A 99 5.25 12.84 -11.62
N TYR A 100 5.71 13.36 -12.75
CA TYR A 100 5.89 14.80 -12.92
C TYR A 100 4.52 15.49 -13.02
N PRO A 101 4.41 16.78 -12.62
CA PRO A 101 3.19 17.55 -12.80
C PRO A 101 2.62 17.41 -14.22
N THR A 102 1.38 16.93 -14.32
CA THR A 102 0.69 16.71 -15.60
C THR A 102 0.02 17.97 -16.12
N THR A 103 -0.24 18.93 -15.23
CA THR A 103 -0.89 20.22 -15.52
C THR A 103 -0.11 21.36 -14.86
N PRO A 104 1.17 21.56 -15.26
CA PRO A 104 2.02 22.57 -14.65
C PRO A 104 1.45 23.98 -14.86
N GLY A 105 1.24 24.71 -13.76
CA GLY A 105 0.73 26.09 -13.79
C GLY A 105 -0.80 26.20 -13.86
N ASP A 106 -1.54 25.10 -13.84
CA ASP A 106 -3.00 25.12 -13.75
C ASP A 106 -3.45 25.64 -12.37
N PRO A 107 -4.37 26.63 -12.31
CA PRO A 107 -4.90 27.15 -11.04
C PRO A 107 -5.63 26.09 -10.20
N SER A 108 -6.11 25.01 -10.80
CA SER A 108 -6.78 23.89 -10.15
C SER A 108 -5.81 22.92 -9.48
N GLY A 109 -4.50 23.05 -9.75
CA GLY A 109 -3.42 22.26 -9.15
C GLY A 109 -2.57 21.54 -10.20
N PRO A 110 -1.36 21.08 -9.83
CA PRO A 110 -0.38 20.48 -10.75
C PRO A 110 -0.79 19.12 -11.35
N TYR A 111 -1.87 18.53 -10.83
CA TYR A 111 -2.42 17.22 -11.21
C TYR A 111 -3.93 17.27 -11.47
N SER A 112 -4.46 18.40 -11.94
CA SER A 112 -5.90 18.54 -12.25
C SER A 112 -6.38 17.50 -13.26
N GLN A 113 -5.50 17.07 -14.18
CA GLN A 113 -5.78 15.99 -15.13
C GLN A 113 -4.63 15.00 -15.16
N ILE A 114 -4.91 13.73 -14.94
CA ILE A 114 -3.93 12.65 -15.01
C ILE A 114 -4.59 11.35 -15.46
N LEU A 115 -3.90 10.65 -16.36
CA LEU A 115 -4.27 9.32 -16.86
C LEU A 115 -3.05 8.41 -16.76
N ILE A 116 -3.11 7.45 -15.85
CA ILE A 116 -2.03 6.51 -15.59
C ILE A 116 -2.41 5.16 -16.22
N TYR A 117 -1.57 4.63 -17.08
CA TYR A 117 -1.68 3.28 -17.62
C TYR A 117 -0.70 2.34 -16.93
N VAL A 118 -1.13 1.11 -16.68
CA VAL A 118 -0.31 0.06 -16.07
C VAL A 118 -0.05 -1.04 -17.10
N PHE A 119 1.21 -1.34 -17.34
CA PHE A 119 1.70 -2.39 -18.22
C PHE A 119 2.60 -3.36 -17.45
N ASP A 120 2.59 -4.62 -17.84
CA ASP A 120 3.54 -5.65 -17.36
C ASP A 120 4.65 -5.95 -18.37
N ASP A 121 4.63 -5.25 -19.51
CA ASP A 121 5.64 -5.34 -20.56
C ASP A 121 6.25 -3.97 -20.84
N HIS A 122 7.50 -3.83 -20.38
CA HIS A 122 8.28 -2.60 -20.41
C HIS A 122 8.30 -1.89 -21.77
N GLY A 123 8.27 -2.63 -22.88
CA GLY A 123 8.29 -2.05 -24.23
C GLY A 123 7.10 -1.14 -24.55
N TRP A 124 5.97 -1.29 -23.84
CA TRP A 124 4.83 -0.36 -23.97
C TRP A 124 4.98 0.92 -23.15
N THR A 125 6.00 0.98 -22.29
CA THR A 125 6.28 2.13 -21.44
C THR A 125 7.35 3.06 -22.00
N ASP A 126 7.91 2.72 -23.17
CA ASP A 126 8.90 3.54 -23.88
C ASP A 126 8.31 4.90 -24.32
N PRO A 127 9.05 6.01 -24.17
CA PRO A 127 8.58 7.34 -24.57
C PRO A 127 8.13 7.44 -26.04
N GLU A 128 8.90 6.84 -26.96
CA GLU A 128 8.56 6.86 -28.39
C GLU A 128 7.25 6.12 -28.70
N VAL A 129 6.97 5.04 -27.96
CA VAL A 129 5.74 4.25 -28.12
C VAL A 129 4.54 5.03 -27.58
N LEU A 130 4.72 5.68 -26.41
CA LEU A 130 3.70 6.57 -25.86
C LEU A 130 3.39 7.75 -26.80
N GLU A 131 4.41 8.37 -27.39
CA GLU A 131 4.21 9.48 -28.35
C GLU A 131 3.41 9.02 -29.57
N LYS A 132 3.72 7.86 -30.15
CA LYS A 132 2.95 7.28 -31.28
C LYS A 132 1.50 6.98 -30.87
N TYR A 133 1.27 6.44 -29.68
CA TYR A 133 -0.07 6.21 -29.15
C TYR A 133 -0.85 7.53 -28.99
N VAL A 134 -0.23 8.55 -28.38
CA VAL A 134 -0.82 9.88 -28.19
C VAL A 134 -1.06 10.58 -29.52
N ALA A 135 -0.20 10.39 -30.53
CA ALA A 135 -0.42 10.86 -31.90
C ALA A 135 -1.57 10.11 -32.62
N GLY A 136 -1.88 8.89 -32.19
CA GLY A 136 -2.97 8.09 -32.75
C GLY A 136 -2.53 7.22 -33.93
N ASP A 137 -1.26 6.80 -33.92
CA ASP A 137 -0.74 5.85 -34.89
C ASP A 137 -1.52 4.52 -34.80
N GLU A 138 -2.31 4.21 -35.82
CA GLU A 138 -3.15 3.01 -35.88
C GLU A 138 -2.37 1.71 -35.69
N ALA A 139 -1.10 1.68 -36.11
CA ALA A 139 -0.24 0.51 -35.95
C ALA A 139 0.10 0.24 -34.47
N VAL A 140 0.14 1.29 -33.64
CA VAL A 140 0.47 1.21 -32.22
C VAL A 140 -0.79 1.09 -31.37
N VAL A 141 -1.84 1.88 -31.65
CA VAL A 141 -3.03 2.00 -30.79
C VAL A 141 -3.63 0.65 -30.39
N LYS A 142 -3.85 -0.24 -31.35
CA LYS A 142 -4.49 -1.54 -31.08
C LYS A 142 -3.65 -2.43 -30.16
N GLY A 143 -2.31 -2.43 -30.35
CA GLY A 143 -1.39 -3.19 -29.51
C GLY A 143 -1.28 -2.57 -28.13
N TYR A 144 -1.19 -1.24 -28.08
CA TYR A 144 -1.08 -0.46 -26.88
C TYR A 144 -2.28 -0.66 -25.94
N GLU A 145 -3.49 -0.50 -26.47
CA GLU A 145 -4.72 -0.74 -25.72
C GLU A 145 -4.79 -2.20 -25.25
N ARG A 146 -4.54 -3.18 -26.13
CA ARG A 146 -4.60 -4.60 -25.75
C ARG A 146 -3.62 -4.98 -24.63
N SER A 147 -2.47 -4.34 -24.57
CA SER A 147 -1.43 -4.62 -23.56
C SER A 147 -1.68 -3.93 -22.22
N MET A 148 -2.63 -2.99 -22.13
CA MET A 148 -2.95 -2.33 -20.85
C MET A 148 -3.57 -3.33 -19.87
N ARG A 149 -2.95 -3.43 -18.70
CA ARG A 149 -3.43 -4.30 -17.61
C ARG A 149 -4.33 -3.55 -16.63
N GLY A 150 -4.24 -2.22 -16.58
CA GLY A 150 -5.11 -1.38 -15.78
C GLY A 150 -4.89 0.10 -16.02
N TYR A 151 -5.76 0.91 -15.45
CA TYR A 151 -5.65 2.36 -15.54
C TYR A 151 -6.21 3.07 -14.31
N TYR A 152 -5.73 4.29 -14.12
CA TYR A 152 -6.31 5.29 -13.22
C TYR A 152 -6.50 6.59 -13.99
N ARG A 153 -7.70 7.17 -13.93
CA ARG A 153 -8.03 8.45 -14.53
C ARG A 153 -8.56 9.39 -13.46
N LEU A 154 -8.00 10.59 -13.44
CA LEU A 154 -8.49 11.72 -12.67
C LEU A 154 -8.62 12.91 -13.62
N ARG A 155 -9.80 13.52 -13.63
CA ARG A 155 -10.10 14.73 -14.38
C ARG A 155 -10.88 15.68 -13.49
N ASP A 156 -10.23 16.77 -13.13
CA ASP A 156 -10.71 17.79 -12.19
C ASP A 156 -11.03 17.15 -10.83
N GLN A 157 -12.28 16.72 -10.63
CA GLN A 157 -12.72 15.99 -9.43
C GLN A 157 -13.23 14.59 -9.73
N ASP A 158 -13.47 14.25 -11.00
CA ASP A 158 -13.98 12.95 -11.39
C ASP A 158 -12.84 11.95 -11.46
N GLU A 159 -13.01 10.82 -10.78
CA GLU A 159 -12.07 9.72 -10.76
C GLU A 159 -12.69 8.42 -11.29
N GLU A 160 -11.88 7.63 -11.97
CA GLU A 160 -12.23 6.31 -12.47
C GLU A 160 -10.98 5.43 -12.45
N GLY A 161 -11.13 4.17 -12.04
CA GLY A 161 -10.05 3.20 -12.06
C GLY A 161 -10.56 1.82 -12.41
N GLY A 162 -9.75 1.06 -13.14
CA GLY A 162 -10.15 -0.26 -13.64
C GLY A 162 -8.97 -1.17 -13.95
N LEU A 163 -9.27 -2.46 -14.03
CA LEU A 163 -8.39 -3.49 -14.57
C LEU A 163 -8.76 -3.74 -16.03
N GLY A 164 -7.76 -3.86 -16.89
CA GLY A 164 -7.93 -3.99 -18.32
C GLY A 164 -7.88 -2.66 -19.07
N PRO A 165 -8.19 -2.69 -20.38
CA PRO A 165 -7.80 -1.64 -21.30
C PRO A 165 -8.81 -0.51 -21.43
N ILE A 166 -8.32 0.73 -21.45
CA ILE A 166 -9.14 1.91 -21.78
C ILE A 166 -8.81 2.40 -23.18
N LEU A 167 -9.84 2.67 -23.98
CA LEU A 167 -9.68 3.17 -25.34
C LEU A 167 -9.20 4.62 -25.31
N LYS A 168 -8.45 5.04 -26.33
CA LYS A 168 -8.00 6.43 -26.48
C LYS A 168 -9.15 7.44 -26.48
N THR A 169 -10.34 7.02 -26.91
CA THR A 169 -11.58 7.83 -26.88
C THR A 169 -12.06 8.13 -25.45
N GLY A 170 -11.40 7.57 -24.43
CA GLY A 170 -11.81 7.63 -23.03
C GLY A 170 -12.94 6.66 -22.70
N GLN A 171 -13.36 5.83 -23.65
CA GLN A 171 -14.32 4.77 -23.45
C GLN A 171 -13.65 3.55 -22.84
N VAL A 172 -14.34 2.94 -21.89
CA VAL A 172 -13.92 1.72 -21.24
C VAL A 172 -14.20 0.55 -22.18
N SER A 173 -13.19 -0.30 -22.44
CA SER A 173 -13.39 -1.51 -23.25
C SER A 173 -14.31 -2.50 -22.52
N SER A 174 -15.02 -3.36 -23.27
CA SER A 174 -15.87 -4.43 -22.71
C SER A 174 -15.11 -5.38 -21.79
N ASP A 175 -13.80 -5.52 -22.01
CA ASP A 175 -12.92 -6.43 -21.27
C ASP A 175 -12.40 -5.79 -19.96
N THR A 176 -12.84 -4.57 -19.65
CA THR A 176 -12.40 -3.84 -18.47
C THR A 176 -13.31 -4.11 -17.28
N ARG A 177 -12.71 -4.46 -16.15
CA ARG A 177 -13.37 -4.49 -14.87
C ARG A 177 -13.18 -3.14 -14.16
N ILE A 178 -14.26 -2.36 -14.05
CA ILE A 178 -14.28 -1.12 -13.26
C ILE A 178 -14.15 -1.45 -11.77
N LEU A 179 -13.17 -0.83 -11.11
CA LEU A 179 -12.94 -0.97 -9.67
C LEU A 179 -13.68 0.12 -8.89
N PHE A 180 -13.66 1.35 -9.40
CA PHE A 180 -14.36 2.49 -8.83
C PHE A 180 -14.59 3.56 -9.89
N LYS A 181 -15.64 4.36 -9.64
CA LYS A 181 -15.96 5.57 -10.38
C LYS A 181 -16.69 6.51 -9.43
N GLY A 182 -16.30 7.77 -9.39
CA GLY A 182 -16.88 8.73 -8.46
C GLY A 182 -16.10 10.04 -8.43
N ARG A 183 -16.16 10.75 -7.31
CA ARG A 183 -15.40 11.97 -7.08
C ARG A 183 -14.28 11.76 -6.07
N VAL A 184 -13.20 12.52 -6.24
CA VAL A 184 -12.08 12.56 -5.29
C VAL A 184 -12.50 13.01 -3.89
N THR A 185 -13.62 13.74 -3.79
CA THR A 185 -14.18 14.18 -2.50
C THR A 185 -15.06 13.13 -1.83
N ASP A 186 -15.38 12.03 -2.52
CA ASP A 186 -16.24 10.99 -1.96
C ASP A 186 -15.47 10.23 -0.86
N PRO A 187 -16.15 9.78 0.22
CA PRO A 187 -15.47 9.03 1.25
C PRO A 187 -14.94 7.71 0.68
N LEU A 188 -13.65 7.44 0.88
CA LEU A 188 -13.09 6.13 0.57
C LEU A 188 -13.79 5.07 1.42
N PRO A 189 -14.17 3.92 0.84
CA PRO A 189 -14.64 2.80 1.64
C PRO A 189 -13.54 2.45 2.64
N VAL A 190 -13.90 2.37 3.92
CA VAL A 190 -12.99 1.93 4.97
C VAL A 190 -12.53 0.54 4.57
N GLU A 191 -11.27 0.41 4.14
CA GLU A 191 -10.66 -0.89 3.89
C GLU A 191 -10.78 -1.67 5.20
N ALA A 192 -11.69 -2.64 5.24
CA ALA A 192 -11.71 -3.60 6.31
C ALA A 192 -10.35 -4.28 6.27
N GLU A 193 -9.48 -3.97 7.25
CA GLU A 193 -8.20 -4.62 7.41
C GLU A 193 -8.43 -6.13 7.32
N SER A 194 -8.03 -6.76 6.21
CA SER A 194 -7.99 -8.21 6.13
C SER A 194 -6.77 -8.69 6.93
N GLY A 195 -6.83 -8.44 8.24
CA GLY A 195 -5.98 -9.03 9.26
C GLY A 195 -6.43 -10.46 9.51
N ARG A 196 -6.35 -11.34 8.51
CA ARG A 196 -6.17 -12.76 8.78
C ARG A 196 -4.74 -13.13 8.45
N GLY A 197 -3.86 -12.75 9.39
CA GLY A 197 -2.64 -13.51 9.59
C GLY A 197 -3.04 -14.97 9.76
N LYS A 198 -2.59 -15.81 8.82
CA LYS A 198 -2.71 -17.25 8.90
C LYS A 198 -2.18 -17.66 10.28
N PRO A 199 -2.98 -18.27 11.18
CA PRO A 199 -2.44 -18.74 12.45
C PRO A 199 -1.39 -19.80 12.11
N ILE A 200 -0.13 -19.49 12.41
CA ILE A 200 0.92 -20.50 12.49
C ILE A 200 0.53 -21.33 13.71
N SER A 201 -0.15 -22.44 13.47
CA SER A 201 -0.50 -23.39 14.51
C SER A 201 0.79 -24.06 14.98
N PRO A 202 1.16 -23.98 16.27
CA PRO A 202 2.13 -24.90 16.83
C PRO A 202 1.35 -26.09 17.37
N PHE A 203 1.47 -27.26 16.74
CA PHE A 203 1.49 -28.59 17.36
C PHE A 203 1.81 -29.62 16.28
#